data_AF-A0A8C5ALL4-F1
#
_entry.id   AF-A0A8C5ALL4-F1
#
_cell.length_a   1.000
_cell.length_b   1.000
_cell.length_c   1.000
_cell.angle_alpha   90.00
_cell.angle_beta   90.00
_cell.angle_gamma   90.00
#
_symmetry.space_group_name_H-M   'P 1'
#
loop_
_entity.id
_entity.type
_entity.pdbx_description
1 polymer ?
#
loop_
_entity_poly.entity_id
_entity_poly.type
_entity_poly.pdbx_seq_one_letter_code
_entity_poly.pdbx_strand_id
1 'polypeptide(L)'
;MNGLKLNADNELVKKLKNKGHTEVMSSDRCDFILAFCPISTRPGIDIQETMEMYFGQNLRPVILVVLHHTHDREKNVSPQRVDPSQPFKDKIVLSVACLFYEGKLLKCKHNSKEINKVIDHLSRPIPKC
;
A
#
# COMPACT_ATOMS: atom_id res chain seq x y z
N MET A 1 9.80 10.89 -12.56
CA MET A 1 8.72 10.66 -11.59
C MET A 1 9.40 10.16 -10.32
N ASN A 2 9.63 11.04 -9.35
CA ASN A 2 10.41 10.72 -8.16
C ASN A 2 9.50 10.11 -7.10
N GLY A 3 8.96 8.92 -7.38
CA GLY A 3 8.45 8.06 -6.32
C GLY A 3 9.66 7.59 -5.53
N LEU A 4 9.73 7.94 -4.25
CA LEU A 4 10.74 7.42 -3.32
C LEU A 4 10.67 5.89 -3.38
N LYS A 5 11.58 5.28 -4.15
CA LYS A 5 11.69 3.82 -4.29
C LYS A 5 12.14 3.30 -2.93
N LEU A 6 11.22 2.66 -2.23
CA LEU A 6 11.20 2.67 -0.78
C LEU A 6 11.90 1.48 -0.12
N ASN A 7 12.68 0.63 -0.77
CA ASN A 7 13.23 -0.67 -0.28
C ASN A 7 12.22 -1.67 0.36
N ALA A 8 11.31 -1.22 1.22
CA ALA A 8 10.09 -1.90 1.67
C ALA A 8 9.17 -2.29 0.52
N ASP A 9 9.18 -1.49 -0.56
CA ASP A 9 8.56 -1.83 -1.83
C ASP A 9 9.10 -3.18 -2.36
N ASN A 10 10.42 -3.38 -2.32
CA ASN A 10 11.07 -4.55 -2.90
C ASN A 10 10.62 -5.87 -2.26
N GLU A 11 10.36 -5.93 -0.95
CA GLU A 11 9.93 -7.20 -0.31
C GLU A 11 8.50 -7.58 -0.70
N LEU A 12 7.55 -6.64 -0.61
CA LEU A 12 6.16 -6.90 -0.96
C LEU A 12 6.02 -7.13 -2.47
N VAL A 13 6.67 -6.31 -3.30
CA VAL A 13 6.69 -6.48 -4.76
C VAL A 13 7.31 -7.82 -5.15
N LYS A 14 8.39 -8.26 -4.49
CA LYS A 14 8.98 -9.59 -4.74
C LYS A 14 8.02 -10.72 -4.40
N LYS A 15 7.28 -10.63 -3.28
CA LYS A 15 6.24 -11.62 -2.93
C LYS A 15 5.13 -11.67 -3.97
N LEU A 16 4.70 -10.52 -4.47
CA LEU A 16 3.68 -10.43 -5.53
C LEU A 16 4.17 -11.01 -6.85
N LYS A 17 5.43 -10.74 -7.23
CA LYS A 17 6.07 -11.35 -8.41
C LYS A 17 6.11 -12.87 -8.32
N ASN A 18 6.46 -13.42 -7.16
CA ASN A 18 6.42 -14.86 -6.91
C ASN A 18 5.00 -15.47 -6.97
N LYS A 19 3.96 -14.64 -6.86
CA LYS A 19 2.54 -15.02 -7.02
C LYS A 19 2.02 -14.80 -8.45
N GLY A 20 2.87 -14.39 -9.39
CA GLY A 20 2.52 -14.21 -10.80
C GLY A 20 2.13 -12.78 -11.18
N HIS A 21 2.20 -11.82 -10.26
CA HIS A 21 1.96 -10.42 -10.60
C HIS A 21 3.17 -9.78 -11.27
N THR A 22 2.94 -8.82 -12.16
CA THR A 22 3.99 -8.07 -12.85
C THR A 22 3.90 -6.59 -12.49
N GLU A 23 5.05 -5.95 -12.31
CA GLU A 23 5.15 -4.51 -12.10
C GLU A 23 5.24 -3.82 -13.46
N VAL A 24 4.39 -2.81 -13.69
CA VAL A 24 4.36 -2.04 -14.93
C VAL A 24 4.67 -0.57 -14.65
N MET A 25 5.40 0.06 -15.57
CA MET A 25 5.78 1.47 -15.46
C MET A 25 4.65 2.43 -15.86
N SER A 26 3.60 1.92 -16.51
CA SER A 26 2.52 2.70 -17.09
C SER A 26 1.23 2.40 -16.35
N SER A 27 0.63 3.43 -15.74
CA SER A 27 -0.52 3.28 -14.86
C SER A 27 -1.82 2.88 -15.59
N ASP A 28 -1.89 3.13 -16.90
CA ASP A 28 -2.96 2.70 -17.79
C ASP A 28 -3.01 1.17 -18.00
N ARG A 29 -1.90 0.46 -17.77
CA ARG A 29 -1.76 -0.98 -18.03
C ARG A 29 -1.80 -1.87 -16.78
N CYS A 30 -2.01 -1.28 -15.60
CA CYS A 30 -2.07 -2.04 -14.35
C CYS A 30 -3.50 -2.43 -13.98
N ASP A 31 -3.67 -3.61 -13.37
CA ASP A 31 -4.95 -4.04 -12.80
C ASP A 31 -5.27 -3.33 -11.48
N PHE A 32 -4.22 -2.95 -10.74
CA PHE A 32 -4.30 -2.23 -9.47
C PHE A 32 -3.01 -1.43 -9.23
N ILE A 33 -3.10 -0.48 -8.30
CA ILE A 33 -1.97 0.33 -7.82
C ILE A 33 -1.64 -0.10 -6.39
N LEU A 34 -0.36 -0.36 -6.12
CA LEU A 34 0.16 -0.58 -4.77
C LEU A 34 0.79 0.72 -4.26
N ALA A 35 0.07 1.46 -3.43
CA ALA A 35 0.48 2.79 -2.96
C ALA A 35 1.15 2.70 -1.58
N PHE A 36 2.45 3.00 -1.51
CA PHE A 36 3.19 3.06 -0.24
C PHE A 36 3.10 4.48 0.35
N CYS A 37 2.54 4.59 1.57
CA CYS A 37 2.30 5.84 2.27
C CYS A 37 3.10 5.86 3.59
N PRO A 38 4.34 6.37 3.62
CA PRO A 38 5.05 6.60 4.88
C PRO A 38 4.35 7.67 5.72
N ILE A 39 4.00 7.32 6.96
CA ILE A 39 3.47 8.28 7.93
C ILE A 39 4.64 8.94 8.64
N SER A 40 4.79 10.24 8.41
CA SER A 40 5.87 11.04 8.98
C SER A 40 5.45 11.64 10.31
N THR A 41 4.24 12.22 10.37
CA THR A 41 3.68 12.89 11.56
C THR A 41 2.18 13.18 11.47
N ARG A 42 1.61 13.36 10.26
CA ARG A 42 0.22 13.79 10.04
C ARG A 42 -0.47 12.87 9.05
N PRO A 43 -1.06 11.79 9.56
CA PRO A 43 -1.40 10.68 8.69
C PRO A 43 -2.46 10.98 7.61
N GLY A 44 -3.42 11.88 7.88
CA GLY A 44 -4.43 12.26 6.89
C GLY A 44 -3.86 13.02 5.69
N ILE A 45 -2.84 13.86 5.92
CA ILE A 45 -2.16 14.62 4.85
C ILE A 45 -1.29 13.65 4.03
N ASP A 46 -0.54 12.79 4.73
CA ASP A 46 0.34 11.80 4.09
C ASP A 46 -0.46 10.89 3.12
N ILE A 47 -1.67 10.47 3.51
CA ILE A 47 -2.57 9.67 2.65
C ILE A 47 -3.08 10.50 1.46
N GLN A 48 -3.60 11.71 1.70
CA GLN A 48 -4.12 12.54 0.62
C GLN A 48 -3.05 12.84 -0.43
N GLU A 49 -1.85 13.24 -0.01
CA GLU A 49 -0.72 13.49 -0.92
C GLU A 49 -0.29 12.22 -1.66
N THR A 50 -0.21 11.08 -0.95
CA THR A 50 0.05 9.78 -1.59
C THR A 50 -0.96 9.51 -2.68
N MET A 51 -2.23 9.73 -2.40
CA MET A 51 -3.32 9.49 -3.31
C MET A 51 -3.32 10.44 -4.50
N GLU A 52 -3.12 11.74 -4.30
CA GLU A 52 -3.01 12.73 -5.38
C GLU A 52 -1.90 12.39 -6.39
N MET A 53 -0.78 11.81 -5.94
CA MET A 53 0.29 11.33 -6.83
C MET A 53 -0.15 10.22 -7.80
N TYR A 54 -1.09 9.35 -7.38
CA TYR A 54 -1.54 8.21 -8.19
C TYR A 54 -2.85 8.48 -8.95
N PHE A 55 -3.72 9.34 -8.41
CA PHE A 55 -5.08 9.55 -8.91
C PHE A 55 -5.21 10.58 -10.02
N GLY A 56 -4.21 11.42 -10.26
CA GLY A 56 -4.30 12.48 -11.27
C GLY A 56 -4.73 12.00 -12.67
N GLN A 57 -4.62 10.70 -12.99
CA GLN A 57 -4.97 10.15 -14.31
C GLN A 57 -5.58 8.72 -14.32
N ASN A 58 -5.81 8.06 -13.17
CA ASN A 58 -6.10 6.61 -13.15
C ASN A 58 -7.37 6.23 -12.40
N LEU A 59 -8.23 5.44 -13.06
CA LEU A 59 -9.45 4.87 -12.48
C LEU A 59 -9.23 3.55 -11.72
N ARG A 60 -7.98 3.11 -11.59
CA ARG A 60 -7.61 1.77 -11.11
C ARG A 60 -7.83 1.61 -9.58
N PRO A 61 -8.19 0.41 -9.11
CA PRO A 61 -8.20 0.08 -7.69
C PRO A 61 -6.85 0.32 -7.03
N VAL A 62 -6.87 0.81 -5.78
CA VAL A 62 -5.67 1.07 -4.98
C VAL A 62 -5.64 0.18 -3.74
N ILE A 63 -4.50 -0.47 -3.54
CA ILE A 63 -4.12 -1.10 -2.28
C ILE A 63 -3.19 -0.13 -1.56
N LEU A 64 -3.65 0.45 -0.46
CA LEU A 64 -2.89 1.40 0.34
C LEU A 64 -2.06 0.66 1.39
N VAL A 65 -0.74 0.82 1.34
CA VAL A 65 0.21 0.28 2.32
C VAL A 65 0.74 1.43 3.16
N VAL A 66 0.14 1.62 4.32
CA VAL A 66 0.55 2.64 5.28
C VAL A 66 1.79 2.17 6.02
N LEU A 67 2.88 2.95 6.00
CA LEU A 67 4.14 2.62 6.63
C LEU A 67 4.33 3.45 7.89
N HIS A 68 4.21 2.82 9.06
CA HIS A 68 4.48 3.45 10.34
C HIS A 68 5.96 3.35 10.68
N HIS A 69 6.66 4.49 10.70
CA HIS A 69 8.06 4.52 11.08
C HIS A 69 8.23 4.20 12.58
N THR A 70 8.87 3.08 12.89
CA THR A 70 9.15 2.65 14.27
C THR A 70 10.21 1.55 14.29
N HIS A 71 11.01 1.49 15.36
CA HIS A 71 11.90 0.35 15.63
C HIS A 71 11.23 -0.75 16.47
N ASP A 72 10.07 -0.45 17.08
CA ASP A 72 9.32 -1.38 17.91
C ASP A 72 8.52 -2.34 17.02
N ARG A 73 8.85 -3.63 17.11
CA ARG A 73 8.25 -4.71 16.30
C ARG A 73 6.88 -5.16 16.79
N GLU A 74 6.54 -4.82 18.03
CA GLU A 74 5.27 -5.18 18.69
C GLU A 74 4.32 -3.98 18.78
N LYS A 75 4.69 -2.84 18.19
CA LYS A 75 3.84 -1.65 18.13
C LYS A 75 2.51 -1.99 17.44
N ASN A 76 1.43 -1.81 18.18
CA ASN A 76 0.09 -1.95 17.62
C ASN A 76 -0.20 -0.77 16.69
N VAL A 77 -0.39 -1.07 15.41
CA VAL A 77 -0.84 -0.12 14.40
C VAL A 77 -2.03 -0.70 13.66
N SER A 78 -2.94 0.18 13.24
CA SER A 78 -4.11 -0.20 12.47
C SER A 78 -4.13 0.57 11.15
N PRO A 79 -4.68 -0.02 10.08
CA PRO A 79 -4.94 0.72 8.85
C PRO A 79 -5.75 1.95 9.18
N GLN A 80 -5.32 3.07 8.62
CA GLN A 80 -5.96 4.32 8.95
C GLN A 80 -7.32 4.43 8.28
N ARG A 81 -8.30 5.00 9.00
CA ARG A 81 -9.60 5.31 8.43
C ARG A 81 -9.42 6.48 7.49
N VAL A 82 -9.60 6.23 6.20
CA VAL A 82 -9.68 7.27 5.18
C VAL A 82 -10.95 8.06 5.44
N ASP A 83 -10.84 9.39 5.44
CA ASP A 83 -11.98 10.27 5.65
C ASP A 83 -13.06 9.97 4.59
N PRO A 84 -14.31 9.69 4.99
CA PRO A 84 -15.39 9.36 4.05
C PRO A 84 -15.68 10.43 3.00
N SER A 85 -15.30 11.70 3.25
CA SER A 85 -15.47 12.82 2.32
C SER A 85 -14.42 12.86 1.22
N GLN A 86 -13.35 12.05 1.32
CA GLN A 86 -12.26 12.05 0.34
C GLN A 86 -12.74 11.44 -0.99
N PRO A 87 -12.51 12.13 -2.14
CA PRO A 87 -13.06 11.74 -3.44
C PRO A 87 -12.50 10.40 -3.94
N PHE A 88 -11.35 9.97 -3.42
CA PHE A 88 -10.68 8.72 -3.80
C PHE A 88 -11.02 7.53 -2.91
N LYS A 89 -11.84 7.70 -1.87
CA LYS A 89 -12.13 6.66 -0.88
C LYS A 89 -12.60 5.35 -1.53
N ASP A 90 -13.50 5.43 -2.51
CA ASP A 90 -14.07 4.26 -3.19
C ASP A 90 -13.07 3.54 -4.11
N LYS A 91 -11.91 4.15 -4.38
CA LYS A 91 -10.82 3.51 -5.12
C LYS A 91 -9.96 2.64 -4.22
N ILE A 92 -9.98 2.85 -2.90
CA ILE A 92 -9.19 2.07 -1.95
C ILE A 92 -9.90 0.75 -1.67
N VAL A 93 -9.46 -0.31 -2.32
CA VAL A 93 -10.06 -1.66 -2.15
C VAL A 93 -9.49 -2.41 -0.95
N LEU A 94 -8.31 -2.02 -0.49
CA LEU A 94 -7.65 -2.57 0.69
C LEU A 94 -6.71 -1.52 1.29
N SER A 95 -6.72 -1.42 2.63
CA SER A 95 -5.74 -0.63 3.38
C SER A 95 -5.09 -1.54 4.43
N VAL A 96 -3.76 -1.54 4.48
CA VAL A 96 -2.95 -2.29 5.45
C VAL A 96 -1.96 -1.36 6.15
N ALA A 97 -1.59 -1.68 7.39
CA ALA A 97 -0.66 -0.86 8.18
C ALA A 97 0.59 -1.66 8.54
N CYS A 98 1.70 -1.38 7.88
CA CYS A 98 2.97 -2.04 8.11
C CYS A 98 3.92 -1.18 8.96
N LEU A 99 4.73 -1.84 9.79
CA LEU A 99 5.83 -1.25 10.53
C LEU A 99 7.07 -1.16 9.63
N PHE A 100 7.73 -0.02 9.64
CA PHE A 100 8.86 0.29 8.78
C PHE A 100 9.97 0.96 9.58
N TYR A 101 11.22 0.63 9.28
CA TYR A 101 12.39 1.26 9.89
C TYR A 101 13.54 1.25 8.90
N GLU A 102 14.26 2.37 8.78
CA GLU A 102 15.49 2.48 7.97
C GLU A 102 15.35 1.92 6.55
N GLY A 103 14.26 2.27 5.84
CA GLY A 103 14.07 1.81 4.47
C GLY A 103 13.46 0.42 4.35
N LYS A 104 13.13 -0.30 5.43
CA LYS A 104 12.70 -1.71 5.33
C LYS A 104 11.45 -1.98 6.15
N LEU A 105 10.62 -2.89 5.63
CA LEU A 105 9.55 -3.48 6.43
C LEU A 105 10.17 -4.30 7.56
N LEU A 106 9.65 -4.13 8.77
CA LEU A 106 10.08 -4.96 9.89
C LEU A 106 9.63 -6.41 9.67
N LYS A 107 10.54 -7.36 9.95
CA LYS A 107 10.20 -8.78 10.03
C LYS A 107 9.54 -9.05 11.38
N CYS A 108 8.21 -8.97 11.43
CA CYS A 108 7.42 -9.24 12.63
C CYS A 108 6.10 -9.95 12.30
N LYS A 109 5.43 -10.47 13.33
CA LYS A 109 4.13 -11.14 13.21
C LYS A 109 3.08 -10.20 12.64
N HIS A 110 3.08 -8.94 13.05
CA HIS A 110 2.16 -7.90 12.57
C HIS A 110 2.27 -7.72 11.05
N ASN A 111 3.45 -7.37 10.54
CA ASN A 111 3.65 -7.18 9.10
C ASN A 111 3.38 -8.44 8.28
N SER A 112 3.68 -9.63 8.82
CA SER A 112 3.36 -10.89 8.14
C SER A 112 1.85 -11.05 7.94
N LYS A 113 1.04 -10.70 8.96
CA LYS A 113 -0.43 -10.72 8.86
C LYS A 113 -0.93 -9.69 7.85
N GLU A 114 -0.42 -8.46 7.91
CA GLU A 114 -0.84 -7.37 7.01
C GLU A 114 -0.49 -7.66 5.55
N ILE A 115 0.72 -8.18 5.29
CA ILE A 115 1.11 -8.60 3.94
C ILE A 115 0.25 -9.76 3.44
N ASN A 116 -0.07 -10.73 4.30
CA ASN A 116 -0.95 -11.84 3.90
C ASN A 116 -2.34 -11.35 3.50
N LYS A 117 -2.89 -10.31 4.14
CA LYS A 117 -4.16 -9.69 3.68
C LYS A 117 -4.07 -9.19 2.24
N VAL A 118 -2.95 -8.58 1.85
CA VAL A 118 -2.72 -8.13 0.47
C VAL A 118 -2.69 -9.33 -0.48
N ILE A 119 -1.93 -10.36 -0.14
CA ILE A 119 -1.83 -11.58 -0.97
C ILE A 119 -3.19 -12.28 -1.09
N ASP A 120 -3.92 -12.43 0.00
CA ASP A 120 -5.23 -13.08 0.02
C ASP A 120 -6.27 -12.29 -0.77
N HIS A 121 -6.25 -10.96 -0.68
CA HIS A 121 -7.11 -10.08 -1.47
C HIS A 121 -6.85 -10.25 -2.97
N LEU A 122 -5.58 -10.31 -3.38
CA LEU A 122 -5.17 -10.46 -4.77
C LEU A 122 -5.26 -11.89 -5.32
N SER A 123 -5.30 -12.90 -4.44
CA SER A 123 -5.49 -14.30 -4.82
C SER A 123 -6.95 -14.63 -5.11
N ARG A 124 -7.89 -13.76 -4.70
CA ARG A 124 -9.30 -13.90 -5.07
C ARG A 124 -9.48 -13.42 -6.50
N PRO A 125 -10.23 -14.15 -7.34
CA PRO A 125 -10.59 -13.63 -8.66
C PRO A 125 -11.28 -12.28 -8.47
N ILE A 126 -10.73 -11.24 -9.09
CA ILE A 126 -11.39 -9.93 -9.16
C ILE A 126 -12.75 -10.20 -9.80
N PRO A 127 -13.88 -9.83 -9.15
CA PRO A 127 -15.19 -9.99 -9.74
C PRO A 127 -15.15 -9.33 -11.12
N LYS A 128 -15.31 -10.14 -12.17
CA LYS A 128 -15.53 -9.59 -13.51
C LYS A 128 -16.90 -8.90 -13.43
N CYS A 129 -16.91 -7.59 -13.62
CA CYS A 129 -18.13 -6.85 -13.91
C CYS A 129 -18.83 -7.47 -15.13
#